data_AF-A0A814NET4-F1
#
_entry.id   AF-A0A814NET4-F1
#
_cell.length_a   1.000
_cell.length_b   1.000
_cell.length_c   1.000
_cell.angle_alpha   90.00
_cell.angle_beta   90.00
_cell.angle_gamma   90.00
#
_symmetry.space_group_name_H-M   'P 1'
#
loop_
_entity.id
_entity.type
_entity.pdbx_description
1 polymer ?
#
loop_
_entity_poly.entity_id
_entity_poly.type
_entity_poly.pdbx_seq_one_letter_code
_entity_poly.pdbx_strand_id
1 'polypeptide(L)'
;MELPMPLSTTVNIPSSMTESNFENLQRTNIFCCPRCLIHLSNFFIFVMTLSVFIILPMIEIVIGIVYQSECSMNHYIPIYLIVTGIISIIILIFAMFGWTFVYPLVNNLTLKNIKIVFYDAGMFSKVMLTIAILFLLFALAWFIAGNVWVFSASLNVQYIDPIEFPNTYCNRNVYLFGFWSIIIKYIFTFVICCRLNCYICNSIQNTIDQAQLDINISIN
;
A
#
# COMPACT_ATOMS: atom_id res chain seq x y z
N MET A 1 -48.84 53.26 27.43
CA MET A 1 -47.79 54.08 26.79
C MET A 1 -46.92 53.13 25.99
N GLU A 2 -46.46 53.60 24.83
CA GLU A 2 -46.07 52.84 23.64
C GLU A 2 -44.88 51.85 23.75
N LEU A 3 -44.85 50.95 22.75
CA LEU A 3 -43.80 50.06 22.20
C LEU A 3 -42.47 50.80 21.82
N PRO A 4 -41.36 50.17 21.31
CA PRO A 4 -41.22 48.83 20.67
C PRO A 4 -39.91 47.98 20.94
N MET A 5 -39.96 46.75 20.39
CA MET A 5 -38.93 45.80 19.85
C MET A 5 -37.63 46.40 19.22
N PRO A 6 -36.52 45.64 18.94
CA PRO A 6 -36.44 44.45 18.03
C PRO A 6 -35.42 43.36 18.47
N LEU A 7 -35.14 42.22 17.84
CA LEU A 7 -35.42 41.63 16.52
C LEU A 7 -35.25 40.09 16.70
N SER A 8 -36.28 39.28 16.49
CA SER A 8 -36.14 37.83 16.32
C SER A 8 -36.13 37.50 14.83
N THR A 9 -35.04 36.93 14.33
CA THR A 9 -35.00 36.34 12.99
C THR A 9 -35.59 34.94 13.05
N THR A 10 -36.86 34.85 12.65
CA THR A 10 -37.54 33.59 12.34
C THR A 10 -36.98 33.04 11.03
N VAL A 11 -36.34 31.86 11.09
CA VAL A 11 -36.20 31.01 9.91
C VAL A 11 -37.47 30.17 9.86
N ASN A 12 -38.42 30.60 9.03
CA ASN A 12 -39.62 29.84 8.72
C ASN A 12 -39.24 28.58 7.93
N ILE A 13 -39.55 27.40 8.48
CA ILE A 13 -39.54 26.14 7.73
C ILE A 13 -40.94 25.95 7.15
N PRO A 14 -41.14 25.96 5.82
CA PRO A 14 -42.44 25.68 5.23
C PRO A 14 -42.74 24.18 5.33
N SER A 15 -43.94 23.86 5.82
CA SER A 15 -44.50 22.51 5.97
C SER A 15 -44.99 21.87 4.66
N SER A 16 -44.39 22.18 3.51
CA SER A 16 -44.68 21.49 2.24
C SER A 16 -43.58 21.74 1.21
N MET A 17 -42.76 20.73 0.89
CA MET A 17 -41.86 20.66 -0.28
C MET A 17 -41.27 19.23 -0.34
N THR A 18 -41.97 18.27 -0.94
CA THR A 18 -42.09 17.92 -2.39
C THR A 18 -41.16 16.76 -2.75
N GLU A 19 -41.72 15.75 -3.44
CA GLU A 19 -41.04 14.58 -4.05
C GLU A 19 -39.71 14.92 -4.78
N SER A 20 -39.51 16.19 -5.18
CA SER A 20 -38.28 16.70 -5.79
C SER A 20 -37.01 16.59 -4.94
N ASN A 21 -37.11 16.55 -3.60
CA ASN A 21 -35.94 16.33 -2.74
C ASN A 21 -35.55 14.84 -2.67
N PHE A 22 -36.51 13.93 -2.87
CA PHE A 22 -36.23 12.50 -3.01
C PHE A 22 -35.62 12.18 -4.38
N GLU A 23 -36.07 12.87 -5.45
CA GLU A 23 -35.42 12.79 -6.77
C GLU A 23 -33.97 13.33 -6.77
N ASN A 24 -33.64 14.33 -5.95
CA ASN A 24 -32.26 14.80 -5.76
C ASN A 24 -31.40 13.85 -4.90
N LEU A 25 -32.01 13.06 -4.01
CA LEU A 25 -31.35 11.93 -3.34
C LEU A 25 -31.13 10.74 -4.30
N GLN A 26 -31.89 10.65 -5.40
CA GLN A 26 -31.67 9.67 -6.45
C GLN A 26 -30.72 10.14 -7.56
N ARG A 27 -30.55 11.45 -7.80
CA ARG A 27 -29.58 11.96 -8.79
C ARG A 27 -28.11 11.85 -8.33
N THR A 28 -27.86 11.62 -7.04
CA THR A 28 -26.56 11.16 -6.53
C THR A 28 -26.31 9.66 -6.78
N ASN A 29 -27.32 8.89 -7.22
CA ASN A 29 -27.18 7.50 -7.64
C ASN A 29 -26.69 7.33 -9.09
N ILE A 30 -25.68 8.11 -9.50
CA ILE A 30 -24.71 7.67 -10.52
C ILE A 30 -23.73 6.65 -9.93
N PHE A 31 -23.71 6.49 -8.60
CA PHE A 31 -23.08 5.36 -7.92
C PHE A 31 -23.96 4.09 -7.99
N CYS A 32 -24.29 3.65 -9.21
CA CYS A 32 -24.69 2.27 -9.44
C CYS A 32 -23.50 1.36 -9.08
N CYS A 33 -23.48 0.91 -7.81
CA CYS A 33 -22.60 -0.12 -7.24
C CYS A 33 -21.07 0.13 -7.21
N PRO A 34 -20.57 1.14 -6.48
CA PRO A 34 -19.13 1.25 -6.19
C PRO A 34 -18.64 0.09 -5.31
N ARG A 35 -19.48 -0.45 -4.41
CA ARG A 35 -19.03 -1.43 -3.41
C ARG A 35 -18.61 -2.77 -4.06
N CYS A 36 -19.39 -3.34 -4.98
CA CYS A 36 -18.99 -4.57 -5.69
C CYS A 36 -17.84 -4.34 -6.69
N LEU A 37 -17.83 -3.23 -7.42
CA LEU A 37 -16.75 -2.92 -8.37
C LEU A 37 -15.42 -2.70 -7.64
N ILE A 38 -15.45 -2.10 -6.44
CA ILE A 38 -14.30 -1.99 -5.53
C ILE A 38 -13.88 -3.37 -5.00
N HIS A 39 -14.82 -4.23 -4.59
CA HIS A 39 -14.49 -5.58 -4.09
C HIS A 39 -13.87 -6.46 -5.18
N LEU A 40 -14.43 -6.45 -6.40
CA LEU A 40 -13.86 -7.17 -7.54
C LEU A 40 -12.49 -6.59 -7.91
N SER A 41 -12.37 -5.26 -8.03
CA SER A 41 -11.10 -4.58 -8.29
C SER A 41 -10.05 -4.92 -7.23
N ASN A 42 -10.41 -4.93 -5.94
CA ASN A 42 -9.50 -5.27 -4.86
C ASN A 42 -9.07 -6.74 -4.87
N PHE A 43 -9.97 -7.66 -5.22
CA PHE A 43 -9.63 -9.07 -5.38
C PHE A 43 -8.64 -9.26 -6.54
N PHE A 44 -8.92 -8.69 -7.71
CA PHE A 44 -8.01 -8.76 -8.85
C PHE A 44 -6.66 -8.10 -8.56
N ILE A 45 -6.64 -6.95 -7.89
CA ILE A 45 -5.39 -6.28 -7.48
C ILE A 45 -4.62 -7.11 -6.47
N PHE A 46 -5.30 -7.71 -5.48
CA PHE A 46 -4.66 -8.57 -4.49
C PHE A 46 -4.01 -9.78 -5.15
N VAL A 47 -4.73 -10.46 -6.05
CA VAL A 47 -4.20 -11.60 -6.81
C VAL A 47 -3.01 -11.17 -7.68
N MET A 48 -3.15 -10.09 -8.46
CA MET A 48 -2.08 -9.58 -9.33
C MET A 48 -0.83 -9.20 -8.52
N THR A 49 -1.02 -8.53 -7.39
CA THR A 49 0.04 -8.18 -6.45
C THR A 49 0.75 -9.44 -5.98
N LEU A 50 0.03 -10.42 -5.41
CA LEU A 50 0.63 -11.66 -4.93
C LEU A 50 1.43 -12.42 -6.01
N SER A 51 0.89 -12.53 -7.22
CA SER A 51 1.59 -13.20 -8.32
C SER A 51 2.88 -12.48 -8.74
N VAL A 52 2.85 -11.14 -8.81
CA VAL A 52 4.01 -10.33 -9.19
C VAL A 52 5.08 -10.38 -8.10
N PHE A 53 4.68 -10.35 -6.83
CA PHE A 53 5.60 -10.42 -5.69
C PHE A 53 6.29 -11.78 -5.52
N ILE A 54 5.82 -12.85 -6.17
CA ILE A 54 6.50 -14.16 -6.19
C ILE A 54 7.44 -14.29 -7.40
N ILE A 55 6.99 -13.85 -8.58
CA ILE A 55 7.75 -14.02 -9.82
C ILE A 55 8.94 -13.04 -9.88
N LEU A 56 8.74 -11.77 -9.50
CA LEU A 56 9.80 -10.76 -9.53
C LEU A 56 11.04 -11.13 -8.71
N PRO A 57 10.97 -11.54 -7.43
CA PRO A 57 12.16 -11.87 -6.66
C PRO A 57 12.93 -13.06 -7.22
N MET A 58 12.23 -14.04 -7.83
CA MET A 58 12.89 -15.17 -8.48
C MET A 58 13.71 -14.70 -9.69
N ILE A 59 13.15 -13.81 -10.53
CA ILE A 59 13.87 -13.26 -11.68
C ILE A 59 15.02 -12.35 -11.21
N GLU A 60 14.83 -11.55 -10.16
CA GLU A 60 15.89 -10.71 -9.55
C GLU A 60 17.09 -11.55 -9.12
N ILE A 61 16.86 -12.69 -8.45
CA ILE A 61 17.92 -13.59 -8.02
C ILE A 61 18.64 -14.23 -9.23
N VAL A 62 17.88 -14.75 -10.20
CA VAL A 62 18.46 -15.43 -11.37
C VAL A 62 19.31 -14.47 -12.20
N ILE A 63 18.80 -13.29 -12.53
CA ILE A 63 19.55 -12.29 -13.31
C ILE A 63 20.76 -11.79 -12.52
N GLY A 64 20.61 -11.56 -11.21
CA GLY A 64 21.70 -11.13 -10.36
C GLY A 64 22.85 -12.14 -10.31
N ILE A 65 22.56 -13.44 -10.24
CA ILE A 65 23.58 -14.51 -10.21
C ILE A 65 24.20 -14.74 -11.60
N VAL A 66 23.37 -14.91 -12.63
CA VAL A 66 23.83 -15.26 -13.99
C VAL A 66 24.79 -14.20 -14.53
N TYR A 67 24.49 -12.94 -14.27
CA TYR A 67 25.25 -11.82 -14.82
C TYR A 67 26.09 -11.08 -13.75
N GLN A 68 26.41 -11.75 -12.65
CA GLN A 68 27.15 -11.15 -11.54
C GLN A 68 28.49 -10.54 -11.97
N SER A 69 29.17 -11.18 -12.92
CA SER A 69 30.49 -10.77 -13.44
C SER A 69 30.41 -9.84 -14.66
N GLU A 70 29.25 -9.67 -15.27
CA GLU A 70 29.10 -8.95 -16.55
C GLU A 70 28.83 -7.44 -16.36
N CYS A 71 29.20 -6.88 -15.22
CA CYS A 71 29.06 -5.44 -14.93
C CYS A 71 30.23 -4.97 -14.06
N SER A 72 31.35 -4.62 -14.71
CA SER A 72 32.57 -4.11 -14.09
C SER A 72 32.45 -2.67 -13.62
N MET A 73 31.59 -1.89 -14.29
CA MET A 73 31.22 -0.52 -13.86
C MET A 73 30.76 -0.46 -12.42
N ASN A 74 29.90 -1.41 -12.06
CA ASN A 74 29.23 -1.39 -10.78
C ASN A 74 28.77 -2.80 -10.40
N HIS A 75 29.67 -3.53 -9.73
CA HIS A 75 29.35 -4.84 -9.15
C HIS A 75 28.20 -4.79 -8.13
N TYR A 76 27.81 -3.61 -7.65
CA TYR A 76 26.69 -3.47 -6.71
C TYR A 76 25.31 -3.59 -7.38
N ILE A 77 25.19 -3.48 -8.72
CA ILE A 77 23.88 -3.63 -9.40
C ILE A 77 23.39 -5.10 -9.34
N PRO A 78 24.17 -6.11 -9.75
CA PRO A 78 23.76 -7.51 -9.56
C PRO A 78 23.55 -7.88 -8.09
N ILE A 79 24.41 -7.40 -7.18
CA ILE A 79 24.29 -7.65 -5.73
C ILE A 79 22.98 -7.06 -5.19
N TYR A 80 22.62 -5.86 -5.63
CA TYR A 80 21.34 -5.23 -5.28
C TYR A 80 20.16 -6.13 -5.61
N LEU A 81 20.11 -6.67 -6.83
CA LEU A 81 19.05 -7.56 -7.30
C LEU A 81 18.95 -8.85 -6.46
N ILE A 82 20.09 -9.46 -6.14
CA ILE A 82 20.11 -10.68 -5.31
C ILE A 82 19.56 -10.39 -3.91
N VAL A 83 20.06 -9.33 -3.27
CA VAL A 83 19.69 -8.98 -1.90
C VAL A 83 18.23 -8.56 -1.82
N THR A 84 17.70 -7.78 -2.78
CA THR A 84 16.27 -7.44 -2.81
C THR A 84 15.39 -8.66 -2.99
N GLY A 85 15.79 -9.61 -3.84
CA GLY A 85 15.06 -10.86 -4.04
C GLY A 85 14.98 -11.70 -2.77
N ILE A 86 16.11 -11.89 -2.08
CA ILE A 86 16.17 -12.67 -0.83
C ILE A 86 15.33 -12.01 0.28
N ILE A 87 15.48 -10.70 0.50
CA ILE A 87 14.70 -9.96 1.51
C ILE A 87 13.19 -10.12 1.23
N SER A 88 12.79 -10.00 -0.04
CA SER A 88 11.38 -10.11 -0.43
C SER A 88 10.81 -11.50 -0.13
N ILE A 89 11.56 -12.57 -0.42
CA ILE A 89 11.16 -13.94 -0.09
C ILE A 89 11.05 -14.14 1.42
N ILE A 90 12.02 -13.63 2.20
CA ILE A 90 11.99 -13.70 3.65
C ILE A 90 10.73 -13.02 4.19
N ILE A 91 10.41 -11.82 3.71
CA ILE A 91 9.21 -11.08 4.12
C ILE A 91 7.93 -11.87 3.80
N LEU A 92 7.84 -12.52 2.64
CA LEU A 92 6.69 -13.36 2.28
C LEU A 92 6.54 -14.55 3.24
N ILE A 93 7.64 -15.21 3.58
CA ILE A 93 7.65 -16.33 4.54
C ILE A 93 7.17 -15.85 5.92
N PHE A 94 7.73 -14.75 6.44
CA PHE A 94 7.30 -14.18 7.72
C PHE A 94 5.82 -13.76 7.71
N ALA A 95 5.32 -13.21 6.60
CA ALA A 95 3.91 -12.86 6.45
C ALA A 95 2.99 -14.10 6.52
N MET A 96 3.37 -15.20 5.87
CA MET A 96 2.60 -16.46 5.92
C MET A 96 2.60 -17.11 7.32
N PHE A 97 3.74 -17.11 8.01
CA PHE A 97 3.83 -17.59 9.39
C PHE A 97 3.00 -16.74 10.35
N GLY A 98 3.07 -15.41 10.21
CA GLY A 98 2.24 -14.48 10.97
C GLY A 98 0.75 -14.70 10.72
N TRP A 99 0.33 -14.87 9.46
CA TRP A 99 -1.07 -15.10 9.12
C TRP A 99 -1.58 -16.43 9.69
N THR A 100 -0.82 -17.51 9.62
CA THR A 100 -1.21 -18.84 10.13
C THR A 100 -1.36 -18.85 11.65
N PHE A 101 -0.56 -18.06 12.38
CA PHE A 101 -0.63 -17.97 13.84
C PHE A 101 -1.71 -16.98 14.33
N VAL A 102 -1.90 -15.86 13.63
CA VAL A 102 -2.84 -14.79 14.02
C VAL A 102 -4.27 -15.06 13.53
N TYR A 103 -4.46 -15.68 12.36
CA TYR A 103 -5.79 -15.91 11.77
C TYR A 103 -6.71 -16.81 12.62
N PRO A 104 -6.27 -17.97 13.16
CA PRO A 104 -7.10 -18.81 14.03
C PRO A 104 -7.44 -18.12 15.36
N LEU A 105 -6.57 -17.20 15.80
CA LEU A 105 -6.71 -16.44 17.04
C LEU A 105 -7.86 -15.42 16.96
N VAL A 106 -8.08 -14.81 15.79
CA VAL A 106 -9.09 -13.77 15.58
C VAL A 106 -10.50 -14.35 15.38
N ASN A 107 -10.61 -15.53 14.74
CA ASN A 107 -11.91 -16.10 14.34
C ASN A 107 -12.76 -16.66 15.50
N ASN A 108 -12.15 -17.00 16.64
CA ASN A 108 -12.82 -17.68 17.76
C ASN A 108 -13.18 -16.77 18.96
N LEU A 109 -13.07 -15.44 18.82
CA LEU A 109 -13.15 -14.53 19.97
C LEU A 109 -14.57 -13.99 20.21
N THR A 110 -15.27 -14.62 21.16
CA THR A 110 -16.24 -13.90 22.00
C THR A 110 -15.46 -13.01 22.99
N LEU A 111 -15.89 -11.76 23.15
CA LEU A 111 -15.15 -10.62 23.73
C LEU A 111 -14.55 -10.82 25.16
N LYS A 112 -14.81 -11.92 25.86
CA LYS A 112 -14.43 -12.13 27.26
C LYS A 112 -13.05 -12.79 27.46
N ASN A 113 -12.50 -13.47 26.45
CA ASN A 113 -11.19 -14.16 26.52
C ASN A 113 -10.02 -13.38 25.87
N ILE A 114 -10.26 -12.14 25.43
CA ILE A 114 -9.32 -11.34 24.61
C ILE A 114 -8.04 -10.97 25.37
N LYS A 115 -8.12 -10.61 26.66
CA LYS A 115 -6.97 -10.05 27.39
C LYS A 115 -5.85 -11.07 27.69
N ILE A 116 -6.20 -12.34 27.96
CA ILE A 116 -5.23 -13.40 28.32
C ILE A 116 -4.50 -13.88 27.06
N VAL A 117 -5.24 -14.05 25.96
CA VAL A 117 -4.69 -14.45 24.66
C VAL A 117 -3.79 -13.35 24.07
N PHE A 118 -4.15 -12.07 24.20
CA PHE A 118 -3.28 -10.96 23.78
C PHE A 118 -2.01 -10.79 24.64
N TYR A 119 -1.99 -11.27 25.89
CA TYR A 119 -0.79 -11.20 26.73
C TYR A 119 0.26 -12.23 26.32
N ASP A 120 -0.16 -13.46 26.01
CA ASP A 120 0.72 -14.56 25.60
C ASP A 120 1.09 -14.48 24.09
N ALA A 121 0.13 -14.12 23.24
CA ALA A 121 0.41 -13.72 21.86
C ALA A 121 1.15 -12.38 21.77
N GLY A 122 1.12 -11.55 22.83
CA GLY A 122 1.72 -10.22 22.87
C GLY A 122 3.25 -10.26 22.86
N MET A 123 3.87 -11.27 23.48
CA MET A 123 5.33 -11.41 23.47
C MET A 123 5.83 -11.83 22.08
N PHE A 124 5.20 -12.84 21.47
CA PHE A 124 5.49 -13.24 20.09
C PHE A 124 5.13 -12.17 19.06
N SER A 125 4.01 -11.47 19.25
CA SER A 125 3.58 -10.37 18.38
C SER A 125 4.55 -9.19 18.42
N LYS A 126 5.07 -8.80 19.60
CA LYS A 126 6.08 -7.74 19.73
C LYS A 126 7.42 -8.14 19.12
N VAL A 127 7.88 -9.38 19.32
CA VAL A 127 9.12 -9.88 18.69
C VAL A 127 8.98 -9.91 17.17
N MET A 128 7.88 -10.45 16.65
CA MET A 128 7.60 -10.47 15.21
C MET A 128 7.49 -9.06 14.63
N LEU A 129 6.82 -8.14 15.34
CA LEU A 129 6.73 -6.73 14.95
C LEU A 129 8.10 -6.06 14.94
N THR A 130 8.96 -6.33 15.93
CA THR A 130 10.30 -5.75 16.01
C THR A 130 11.17 -6.23 14.86
N ILE A 131 11.13 -7.54 14.57
CA ILE A 131 11.84 -8.13 13.43
C ILE A 131 11.32 -7.54 12.11
N ALA A 132 10.00 -7.41 11.94
CA ALA A 132 9.42 -6.81 10.75
C ALA A 132 9.86 -5.34 10.55
N ILE A 133 9.89 -4.54 11.62
CA ILE A 133 10.37 -3.14 11.56
C ILE A 133 11.84 -3.09 11.14
N LEU A 134 12.70 -3.96 11.70
CA LEU A 134 14.12 -4.02 11.33
C LEU A 134 14.30 -4.37 9.84
N PHE A 135 13.58 -5.37 9.34
CA PHE A 135 13.62 -5.73 7.92
C PHE A 135 13.10 -4.60 7.02
N LEU A 136 12.06 -3.87 7.44
CA LEU A 136 11.54 -2.71 6.71
C LEU A 136 12.57 -1.58 6.62
N LEU A 137 13.21 -1.23 7.74
CA LEU A 137 14.25 -0.19 7.77
C LEU A 137 15.44 -0.57 6.87
N PHE A 138 15.86 -1.83 6.94
CA PHE A 138 16.91 -2.35 6.07
C PHE A 138 16.49 -2.31 4.60
N ALA A 139 15.27 -2.76 4.27
CA ALA A 139 14.76 -2.72 2.90
C ALA A 139 14.66 -1.29 2.36
N LEU A 140 14.27 -0.31 3.18
CA LEU A 140 14.24 1.11 2.81
C LEU A 140 15.65 1.64 2.52
N ALA A 141 16.60 1.39 3.41
CA ALA A 141 18.00 1.80 3.21
C ALA A 141 18.60 1.15 1.95
N TRP A 142 18.33 -0.14 1.74
CA TRP A 142 18.79 -0.88 0.58
C TRP A 142 18.13 -0.42 -0.72
N PHE A 143 16.84 -0.07 -0.67
CA PHE A 143 16.13 0.52 -1.80
C PHE A 143 16.76 1.87 -2.20
N ILE A 144 17.08 2.73 -1.23
CA ILE A 144 17.78 4.00 -1.48
C ILE A 144 19.15 3.73 -2.13
N ALA A 145 19.92 2.78 -1.59
CA ALA A 145 21.21 2.39 -2.16
C ALA A 145 21.10 1.92 -3.61
N GLY A 146 20.10 1.08 -3.92
CA GLY A 146 19.81 0.63 -5.28
C GLY A 146 19.49 1.75 -6.25
N ASN A 147 18.69 2.74 -5.82
CA ASN A 147 18.41 3.93 -6.62
C ASN A 147 19.71 4.68 -6.95
N VAL A 148 20.58 4.89 -5.96
CA VAL A 148 21.86 5.56 -6.18
C VAL A 148 22.73 4.77 -7.17
N TRP A 149 22.86 3.45 -7.01
CA TRP A 149 23.71 2.62 -7.87
C TRP A 149 23.21 2.56 -9.32
N VAL A 150 21.90 2.37 -9.52
CA VAL A 150 21.30 2.23 -10.85
C VAL A 150 21.24 3.57 -11.59
N PHE A 151 20.85 4.66 -10.91
CA PHE A 151 20.79 5.97 -11.55
C PHE A 151 22.18 6.60 -11.73
N SER A 152 23.13 6.38 -10.83
CA SER A 152 24.52 6.82 -11.04
C SER A 152 25.17 6.15 -12.25
N ALA A 153 24.92 4.84 -12.43
CA ALA A 153 25.42 4.11 -13.60
C ALA A 153 24.82 4.60 -14.93
N SER A 154 23.61 5.19 -14.93
CA SER A 154 22.93 5.64 -16.15
C SER A 154 23.71 6.68 -16.96
N LEU A 155 24.59 7.45 -16.31
CA LEU A 155 25.35 8.53 -16.95
C LEU A 155 26.56 8.04 -17.74
N ASN A 156 27.16 6.91 -17.32
CA ASN A 156 28.45 6.45 -17.84
C ASN A 156 28.39 5.03 -18.45
N VAL A 157 27.24 4.35 -18.40
CA VAL A 157 27.12 2.94 -18.82
C VAL A 157 27.38 2.77 -20.32
N GLN A 158 28.30 1.87 -20.66
CA GLN A 158 28.53 1.43 -22.03
C GLN A 158 28.12 -0.05 -22.16
N TYR A 159 27.41 -0.35 -23.25
CA TYR A 159 26.98 -1.71 -23.59
C TYR A 159 27.89 -2.38 -24.63
N ILE A 160 28.93 -1.67 -25.09
CA ILE A 160 29.85 -2.07 -26.16
C ILE A 160 30.98 -2.88 -25.55
N ASP A 161 31.42 -3.91 -26.27
CA ASP A 161 32.28 -5.03 -25.88
C ASP A 161 33.20 -4.82 -24.63
N PRO A 162 33.26 -5.81 -23.73
CA PRO A 162 34.03 -5.73 -22.47
C PRO A 162 35.54 -5.58 -22.65
N ILE A 163 36.04 -5.76 -23.88
CA ILE A 163 37.47 -5.68 -24.23
C ILE A 163 37.90 -4.22 -24.45
N GLU A 164 37.03 -3.41 -25.05
CA GLU A 164 37.33 -2.00 -25.38
C GLU A 164 37.20 -1.11 -24.14
N PHE A 165 36.27 -1.46 -23.25
CA PHE A 165 35.85 -0.64 -22.12
C PHE A 165 35.72 -1.46 -20.82
N PRO A 166 36.83 -2.03 -20.31
CA PRO A 166 36.78 -3.01 -19.23
C PRO A 166 36.24 -2.46 -17.91
N ASN A 167 36.32 -1.14 -17.68
CA ASN A 167 35.81 -0.51 -16.46
C ASN A 167 34.43 0.13 -16.66
N THR A 168 33.99 0.33 -17.91
CA THR A 168 32.77 1.06 -18.25
C THR A 168 31.65 0.19 -18.84
N TYR A 169 31.92 -1.10 -19.01
CA TYR A 169 30.99 -2.10 -19.51
C TYR A 169 29.98 -2.57 -18.46
N CYS A 170 28.71 -2.70 -18.88
CA CYS A 170 27.69 -3.43 -18.14
C CYS A 170 26.70 -4.09 -19.10
N ASN A 171 26.36 -5.35 -18.85
CA ASN A 171 25.39 -6.07 -19.67
C ASN A 171 24.02 -5.35 -19.65
N ARG A 172 23.47 -5.13 -20.85
CA ARG A 172 22.21 -4.43 -21.07
C ARG A 172 21.04 -5.05 -20.29
N ASN A 173 20.97 -6.38 -20.20
CA ASN A 173 19.87 -7.08 -19.56
C ASN A 173 19.84 -6.81 -18.06
N VAL A 174 20.99 -6.85 -17.39
CA VAL A 174 21.09 -6.61 -15.93
C VAL A 174 20.72 -5.18 -15.59
N TYR A 175 21.30 -4.24 -16.33
CA TYR A 175 21.09 -2.82 -16.09
C TYR A 175 19.62 -2.44 -16.30
N LEU A 176 19.04 -2.82 -17.45
CA LEU A 176 17.63 -2.55 -17.73
C LEU A 176 16.72 -3.23 -16.72
N PHE A 177 17.01 -4.47 -16.34
CA PHE A 177 16.20 -5.17 -15.36
C PHE A 177 16.25 -4.49 -13.98
N GLY A 178 17.43 -4.06 -13.53
CA GLY A 178 17.60 -3.25 -12.33
C GLY A 178 16.78 -1.96 -12.37
N PHE A 179 16.90 -1.22 -13.48
CA PHE A 179 16.15 0.02 -13.71
C PHE A 179 14.63 -0.21 -13.66
N TRP A 180 14.12 -1.16 -14.44
CA TRP A 180 12.67 -1.43 -14.48
C TRP A 180 12.14 -1.99 -13.17
N SER A 181 12.91 -2.79 -12.44
CA SER A 181 12.50 -3.30 -11.12
C SER A 181 12.26 -2.17 -10.11
N ILE A 182 13.09 -1.11 -10.15
CA ILE A 182 12.93 0.10 -9.32
C ILE A 182 11.66 0.85 -9.71
N ILE A 183 11.44 1.07 -11.01
CA ILE A 183 10.24 1.76 -11.51
C ILE A 183 8.96 1.02 -11.12
N ILE A 184 8.95 -0.31 -11.25
CA ILE A 184 7.82 -1.15 -10.84
C ILE A 184 7.53 -0.97 -9.34
N LYS A 185 8.56 -0.99 -8.48
CA LYS A 185 8.41 -0.76 -7.03
C LYS A 185 7.80 0.61 -6.72
N TYR A 186 8.17 1.66 -7.46
CA TYR A 186 7.56 2.98 -7.34
C TYR A 186 6.08 2.99 -7.74
N ILE A 187 5.72 2.35 -8.86
CA ILE A 187 4.33 2.25 -9.32
C ILE A 187 3.48 1.54 -8.27
N PHE A 188 3.94 0.41 -7.72
CA PHE A 188 3.22 -0.30 -6.67
C PHE A 188 3.02 0.56 -5.42
N THR A 189 4.05 1.29 -5.00
CA THR A 189 3.96 2.20 -3.85
C THR A 189 2.92 3.29 -4.09
N PHE A 190 2.89 3.88 -5.30
CA PHE A 190 1.89 4.88 -5.68
C PHE A 190 0.47 4.33 -5.64
N VAL A 191 0.24 3.15 -6.22
CA VAL A 191 -1.07 2.49 -6.22
C VAL A 191 -1.56 2.21 -4.80
N ILE A 192 -0.69 1.69 -3.93
CA ILE A 192 -1.02 1.44 -2.51
C ILE A 192 -1.39 2.74 -1.81
N CYS A 193 -0.62 3.81 -1.99
CA CYS A 193 -0.88 5.12 -1.40
C CYS A 193 -2.25 5.68 -1.85
N CYS A 194 -2.58 5.61 -3.13
CA CYS A 194 -3.89 6.03 -3.63
C CYS A 194 -5.03 5.25 -2.99
N ARG A 195 -4.89 3.93 -2.82
CA ARG A 195 -5.92 3.10 -2.18
C ARG A 195 -6.12 3.43 -0.71
N LEU A 196 -5.04 3.66 0.04
CA LEU A 196 -5.12 4.07 1.45
C LEU A 196 -5.84 5.40 1.61
N ASN A 197 -5.54 6.39 0.75
CA ASN A 197 -6.21 7.68 0.77
C ASN A 197 -7.72 7.56 0.47
N CYS A 198 -8.11 6.75 -0.53
CA CYS A 198 -9.52 6.50 -0.82
C CYS A 198 -10.23 5.79 0.34
N TYR A 199 -9.58 4.81 0.98
CA TYR A 199 -10.14 4.11 2.14
C TYR A 199 -10.38 5.06 3.31
N ILE A 200 -9.41 5.92 3.63
CA ILE A 200 -9.52 6.92 4.70
C ILE A 200 -10.64 7.91 4.40
N CYS A 201 -10.75 8.41 3.17
CA CYS A 201 -11.81 9.32 2.76
C CYS A 201 -13.21 8.71 2.96
N ASN A 202 -13.42 7.47 2.50
CA ASN A 202 -14.68 6.77 2.70
C ASN A 202 -14.99 6.54 4.19
N SER A 203 -13.97 6.21 4.99
CA SER A 203 -14.14 6.03 6.44
C SER A 203 -14.56 7.32 7.14
N ILE A 204 -13.96 8.45 6.74
CA ILE A 204 -14.32 9.78 7.27
C ILE A 204 -15.76 10.11 6.88
N GLN A 205 -16.14 9.92 5.61
CA GLN A 205 -17.50 10.21 5.14
C GLN A 205 -18.55 9.40 5.93
N ASN A 206 -18.34 8.10 6.11
CA ASN A 206 -19.24 7.26 6.90
C ASN A 206 -19.39 7.75 8.35
N THR A 207 -18.31 8.30 8.94
CA THR A 207 -18.34 8.81 10.32
C THR A 207 -19.15 10.11 10.41
N ILE A 208 -19.04 10.98 9.41
CA ILE A 208 -19.82 12.22 9.31
C ILE A 208 -21.31 11.90 9.16
N ASP A 209 -21.65 10.95 8.28
CA ASP A 209 -23.04 10.55 8.04
C ASP A 209 -23.70 9.99 9.32
N GLN A 210 -22.97 9.20 10.12
CA GLN A 210 -23.44 8.70 11.42
C GLN A 210 -23.63 9.83 12.45
N ALA A 211 -22.67 10.76 12.55
CA ALA A 211 -22.78 11.88 13.47
C ALA A 211 -23.97 12.81 13.16
N GLN A 212 -24.30 13.00 11.87
CA GLN A 212 -25.47 13.77 11.45
C GLN A 212 -26.79 13.07 11.81
N LEU A 213 -26.85 11.74 11.73
CA LEU A 213 -28.01 10.96 12.15
C LEU A 213 -28.25 11.07 13.66
N ASP A 214 -27.21 10.98 14.47
CA ASP A 214 -27.31 11.09 15.94
C ASP A 214 -27.82 12.48 16.37
N ILE A 215 -27.35 13.55 15.72
CA ILE A 215 -27.83 14.92 15.97
C ILE A 215 -29.32 15.04 15.61
N ASN A 216 -29.74 14.52 14.45
CA ASN A 216 -31.13 14.59 14.03
C ASN A 216 -32.09 13.82 14.95
N ILE A 217 -31.64 12.71 15.54
CA ILE A 217 -32.43 11.95 16.54
C ILE A 217 -32.54 12.73 17.85
N SER A 218 -31.50 13.47 18.27
CA SER A 218 -31.52 14.23 19.52
C SER A 218 -32.42 15.48 19.51
N ILE A 219 -32.76 15.98 18.31
CA ILE A 219 -33.56 17.19 18.13
C ILE A 219 -35.06 16.87 18.02
N ASN A 220 -35.42 15.63 17.66
CA ASN A 220 -36.81 15.14 17.57
C ASN A 220 -37.25 14.41 18.83
#